data_AF-A0A453JL00-F1
#
_entry.id   AF-A0A453JL00-F1
#
_cell.length_a   1.000
_cell.length_b   1.000
_cell.length_c   1.000
_cell.angle_alpha   90.00
_cell.angle_beta   90.00
_cell.angle_gamma   90.00
#
_symmetry.space_group_name_H-M   'P 1'
#
loop_
_entity.id
_entity.type
_entity.pdbx_description
1 polymer ?
#
loop_
_entity_poly.entity_id
_entity_poly.type
_entity_poly.pdbx_seq_one_letter_code
_entity_poly.pdbx_strand_id
1 'polypeptide(L)'
;MDGLCKKGRANEALKQWDVMEGHGLEPTDFTFSILLNCLCHASRIAYAIHLLEWSASSKCHAGAVAYNTVMSRLCEMGRWKRVLKLLTDMIKRGVTPNTRAFNIVIRALCSGGKLSIARGVVRNPGVSANVVTYNTLIHYWFHYCRDLHEVWRLISDMAAEKIAPDEVTCTTIVHGLCRDGKYDTATRNY
;
A
#
# COMPACT_ATOMS: atom_id res chain seq x y z
N MET A 1 22.63 5.02 9.21
CA MET A 1 21.81 6.11 8.65
C MET A 1 20.33 6.02 9.01
N ASP A 2 19.80 4.86 9.44
CA ASP A 2 18.40 4.70 9.87
C ASP A 2 17.98 5.63 11.05
N GLY A 3 18.95 6.06 11.86
CA GLY A 3 18.76 7.03 12.94
C GLY A 3 18.52 8.49 12.49
N LEU A 4 18.78 8.85 11.22
CA LEU A 4 18.56 10.21 10.71
C LEU A 4 17.08 10.48 10.39
N CYS A 5 16.34 9.50 9.85
CA CYS A 5 14.93 9.69 9.51
C CYS A 5 14.02 9.75 10.75
N LYS A 6 14.36 9.04 11.85
CA LYS A 6 13.63 9.14 13.12
C LYS A 6 13.84 10.47 13.86
N LYS A 7 14.93 11.21 13.57
CA LYS A 7 15.26 12.48 14.24
C LYS A 7 14.78 13.74 13.50
N GLY A 8 13.98 13.61 12.44
CA GLY A 8 13.46 14.79 11.70
C GLY A 8 14.52 15.60 10.96
N ARG A 9 15.72 15.02 10.71
CA ARG A 9 16.86 15.71 10.08
C ARG A 9 16.76 15.71 8.55
N ALA A 10 15.55 15.88 8.00
CA ALA A 10 15.34 15.95 6.54
C ALA A 10 16.09 17.11 5.87
N ASN A 11 16.29 18.22 6.60
CA ASN A 11 17.12 19.33 6.12
C ASN A 11 18.59 18.93 5.92
N GLU A 12 19.11 18.01 6.70
CA GLU A 12 20.48 17.54 6.52
C GLU A 12 20.61 16.51 5.42
N ALA A 13 19.61 15.65 5.26
CA ALA A 13 19.52 14.76 4.11
C ALA A 13 19.51 15.58 2.80
N LEU A 14 18.75 16.68 2.76
CA LEU A 14 18.74 17.60 1.62
C LEU A 14 20.09 18.32 1.43
N LYS A 15 20.74 18.79 2.50
CA LYS A 15 22.09 19.37 2.38
C LYS A 15 23.11 18.37 1.82
N GLN A 16 23.04 17.10 2.25
CA GLN A 16 23.90 16.06 1.71
C GLN A 16 23.57 15.76 0.25
N TRP A 17 22.31 15.85 -0.16
CA TRP A 17 21.89 15.78 -1.56
C TRP A 17 22.50 16.91 -2.40
N ASP A 18 22.35 18.16 -1.96
CA ASP A 18 22.88 19.34 -2.68
C ASP A 18 24.40 19.27 -2.85
N VAL A 19 25.11 18.79 -1.82
CA VAL A 19 26.57 18.56 -1.89
C VAL A 19 26.89 17.46 -2.91
N MET A 20 26.13 16.38 -2.94
CA MET A 20 26.38 15.26 -3.86
C MET A 20 26.10 15.66 -5.31
N GLU A 21 25.02 16.42 -5.56
CA GLU A 21 24.68 17.00 -6.87
C GLU A 21 25.74 18.01 -7.33
N GLY A 22 26.21 18.88 -6.42
CA GLY A 22 27.27 19.86 -6.71
C GLY A 22 28.63 19.24 -7.06
N HIS A 23 28.90 18.02 -6.59
CA HIS A 23 30.11 17.26 -6.95
C HIS A 23 29.90 16.31 -8.15
N GLY A 24 28.71 16.30 -8.76
CA GLY A 24 28.38 15.40 -9.87
C GLY A 24 28.38 13.92 -9.48
N LEU A 25 28.25 13.61 -8.20
CA LEU A 25 28.24 12.23 -7.69
C LEU A 25 26.85 11.62 -7.89
N GLU A 26 26.79 10.46 -8.56
CA GLU A 26 25.53 9.78 -8.81
C GLU A 26 24.99 9.12 -7.53
N PRO A 27 23.74 9.40 -7.11
CA PRO A 27 23.11 8.72 -5.99
C PRO A 27 22.99 7.23 -6.24
N THR A 28 23.26 6.42 -5.21
CA THR A 28 22.90 4.99 -5.22
C THR A 28 21.43 4.81 -4.83
N ASP A 29 20.84 3.68 -5.21
CA ASP A 29 19.46 3.28 -4.84
C ASP A 29 19.20 3.37 -3.33
N PHE A 30 20.25 3.09 -2.53
CA PHE A 30 20.20 3.16 -1.07
C PHE A 30 20.10 4.59 -0.57
N THR A 31 20.95 5.50 -1.09
CA THR A 31 20.89 6.94 -0.77
C THR A 31 19.54 7.53 -1.14
N PHE A 32 19.01 7.14 -2.30
CA PHE A 32 17.72 7.60 -2.81
C PHE A 32 16.55 7.14 -1.92
N SER A 33 16.54 5.86 -1.53
CA SER A 33 15.51 5.29 -0.65
C SER A 33 15.50 5.94 0.73
N ILE A 34 16.67 6.24 1.30
CA ILE A 34 16.80 6.96 2.58
C ILE A 34 16.23 8.38 2.45
N LEU A 35 16.59 9.10 1.39
CA LEU A 35 16.13 10.48 1.19
C LEU A 35 14.61 10.54 1.09
N LEU A 36 14.01 9.64 0.31
CA LEU A 36 12.55 9.53 0.17
C LEU A 36 11.88 9.24 1.51
N ASN A 37 12.42 8.30 2.29
CA ASN A 37 11.87 7.98 3.61
C ASN A 37 11.91 9.20 4.54
N CYS A 38 13.05 9.88 4.59
CA CYS A 38 13.23 11.09 5.40
C CYS A 38 12.30 12.24 4.95
N LEU A 39 12.12 12.47 3.64
CA LEU A 39 11.20 13.47 3.11
C LEU A 39 9.73 13.14 3.41
N CYS A 40 9.35 11.87 3.34
CA CYS A 40 8.01 11.39 3.69
C CYS A 40 7.69 11.62 5.18
N HIS A 41 8.67 11.40 6.06
CA HIS A 41 8.54 11.64 7.51
C HIS A 41 8.52 13.14 7.87
N ALA A 42 9.23 13.99 7.12
CA ALA A 42 9.21 15.44 7.31
C ALA A 42 8.01 16.15 6.68
N SER A 43 6.97 15.42 6.28
CA SER A 43 5.78 15.95 5.57
C SER A 43 6.09 16.70 4.27
N ARG A 44 7.26 16.46 3.66
CA ARG A 44 7.68 17.05 2.38
C ARG A 44 7.40 16.11 1.21
N ILE A 45 6.18 15.59 1.14
CA ILE A 45 5.78 14.58 0.14
C ILE A 45 5.86 15.13 -1.29
N ALA A 46 5.66 16.43 -1.50
CA ALA A 46 5.79 17.06 -2.81
C ALA A 46 7.23 16.94 -3.34
N TYR A 47 8.22 17.20 -2.49
CA TYR A 47 9.64 17.02 -2.83
C TYR A 47 9.97 15.55 -3.08
N ALA A 48 9.43 14.61 -2.29
CA ALA A 48 9.63 13.18 -2.51
C ALA A 48 9.11 12.73 -3.89
N ILE A 49 7.98 13.30 -4.35
CA ILE A 49 7.42 13.00 -5.67
C ILE A 49 8.26 13.64 -6.77
N HIS A 50 8.68 14.89 -6.61
CA HIS A 50 9.61 15.53 -7.54
C HIS A 50 10.93 14.76 -7.65
N LEU A 51 11.43 14.20 -6.55
CA LEU A 51 12.64 13.41 -6.55
C LEU A 51 12.46 12.09 -7.32
N LEU A 52 11.33 11.39 -7.15
CA LEU A 52 10.97 10.25 -8.00
C LEU A 52 10.87 10.65 -9.48
N GLU A 53 10.22 11.77 -9.78
CA GLU A 53 10.12 12.32 -11.13
C GLU A 53 11.46 12.82 -11.68
N TRP A 54 12.44 13.18 -10.85
CA TRP A 54 13.79 13.54 -11.26
C TRP A 54 14.64 12.31 -11.55
N SER A 55 14.50 11.25 -10.74
CA SER A 55 15.20 9.98 -10.97
C SER A 55 14.91 9.43 -12.37
N ALA A 56 13.69 9.66 -12.87
CA ALA A 56 13.25 9.43 -14.24
C ALA A 56 14.18 9.94 -15.34
N SER A 57 14.75 11.12 -15.13
CA SER A 57 15.57 11.86 -16.11
C SER A 57 17.06 11.72 -15.83
N SER A 58 17.41 11.07 -14.73
CA SER A 58 18.79 10.84 -14.31
C SER A 58 19.23 9.41 -14.66
N LYS A 59 20.53 9.12 -14.57
CA LYS A 59 21.03 7.74 -14.68
C LYS A 59 20.68 6.87 -13.45
N CYS A 60 20.22 7.48 -12.36
CA CYS A 60 19.79 6.81 -11.13
C CYS A 60 18.33 6.37 -11.26
N HIS A 61 18.07 5.06 -11.19
CA HIS A 61 16.73 4.50 -11.39
C HIS A 61 16.07 4.16 -10.05
N ALA A 62 14.96 4.84 -9.74
CA ALA A 62 14.19 4.50 -8.55
C ALA A 62 13.58 3.09 -8.65
N GLY A 63 14.05 2.18 -7.81
CA GLY A 63 13.50 0.82 -7.71
C GLY A 63 12.14 0.74 -6.99
N ALA A 64 11.58 -0.47 -6.92
CA ALA A 64 10.26 -0.71 -6.32
C ALA A 64 10.14 -0.25 -4.85
N VAL A 65 11.22 -0.28 -4.08
CA VAL A 65 11.24 0.18 -2.68
C VAL A 65 10.97 1.68 -2.57
N ALA A 66 11.54 2.48 -3.46
CA ALA A 66 11.36 3.93 -3.50
C ALA A 66 9.89 4.29 -3.81
N TYR A 67 9.31 3.69 -4.84
CA TYR A 67 7.89 3.84 -5.18
C TYR A 67 6.98 3.43 -4.02
N ASN A 68 7.20 2.24 -3.44
CA ASN A 68 6.41 1.74 -2.33
C ASN A 68 6.44 2.68 -1.11
N THR A 69 7.58 3.31 -0.84
CA THR A 69 7.72 4.26 0.28
C THR A 69 6.83 5.48 0.09
N VAL A 70 6.91 6.14 -1.07
CA VAL A 70 6.11 7.34 -1.37
C VAL A 70 4.63 6.99 -1.51
N MET A 71 4.30 5.88 -2.17
CA MET A 71 2.93 5.41 -2.30
C MET A 71 2.30 5.10 -0.94
N SER A 72 3.04 4.45 -0.03
CA SER A 72 2.56 4.17 1.33
C SER A 72 2.21 5.46 2.05
N ARG A 73 3.08 6.47 1.98
CA ARG A 73 2.82 7.74 2.66
C ARG A 73 1.64 8.50 2.05
N LEU A 74 1.50 8.48 0.72
CA LEU A 74 0.34 9.06 0.05
C LEU A 74 -0.97 8.35 0.42
N CYS A 75 -0.93 7.03 0.60
CA CYS A 75 -2.06 6.23 1.07
C CYS A 75 -2.49 6.67 2.48
N GLU A 76 -1.55 6.85 3.41
CA GLU A 76 -1.82 7.37 4.76
C GLU A 76 -2.41 8.79 4.76
N MET A 77 -2.05 9.61 3.77
CA MET A 77 -2.62 10.95 3.57
C MET A 77 -3.98 10.95 2.83
N GLY A 78 -4.54 9.78 2.51
CA GLY A 78 -5.81 9.64 1.77
C GLY A 78 -5.72 10.06 0.29
N ARG A 79 -4.52 10.22 -0.27
CA ARG A 79 -4.29 10.74 -1.63
C ARG A 79 -4.29 9.61 -2.67
N TRP A 80 -5.35 8.80 -2.71
CA TRP A 80 -5.44 7.59 -3.55
C TRP A 80 -5.21 7.84 -5.05
N LYS A 81 -5.66 8.97 -5.60
CA LYS A 81 -5.41 9.33 -7.01
C LYS A 81 -3.91 9.44 -7.33
N ARG A 82 -3.12 9.99 -6.39
CA ARG A 82 -1.66 10.10 -6.55
C ARG A 82 -0.99 8.73 -6.41
N VAL A 83 -1.50 7.85 -5.54
CA VAL A 83 -1.03 6.46 -5.43
C VAL A 83 -1.19 5.73 -6.77
N LEU A 84 -2.36 5.84 -7.41
CA LEU A 84 -2.58 5.24 -8.73
C LEU A 84 -1.67 5.83 -9.81
N LYS A 85 -1.49 7.17 -9.82
CA LYS A 85 -0.56 7.83 -10.75
C LYS A 85 0.85 7.28 -10.61
N LEU A 86 1.34 7.09 -9.38
CA LEU A 86 2.66 6.51 -9.13
C LEU A 86 2.76 5.03 -9.52
N LEU A 87 1.70 4.23 -9.32
CA LEU A 87 1.69 2.85 -9.84
C LEU A 87 1.80 2.82 -11.36
N THR A 88 1.05 3.66 -12.06
CA THR A 88 1.13 3.76 -13.53
C THR A 88 2.51 4.22 -13.98
N ASP A 89 3.09 5.19 -13.29
CA ASP A 89 4.45 5.68 -13.57
C ASP A 89 5.50 4.57 -13.36
N MET A 90 5.40 3.81 -12.26
CA MET A 90 6.24 2.65 -11.96
C MET A 90 6.23 1.63 -13.10
N ILE A 91 5.03 1.26 -13.60
CA ILE A 91 4.87 0.30 -14.71
C ILE A 91 5.44 0.86 -16.02
N LYS A 92 5.14 2.12 -16.35
CA LYS A 92 5.64 2.76 -17.58
C LYS A 92 7.16 2.83 -17.65
N ARG A 93 7.82 2.81 -16.50
CA ARG A 93 9.29 2.84 -16.37
C ARG A 93 9.93 1.47 -16.34
N GLY A 94 9.15 0.40 -16.53
CA GLY A 94 9.64 -0.96 -16.47
C GLY A 94 9.96 -1.45 -15.05
N VAL A 95 9.58 -0.70 -14.00
CA VAL A 95 9.72 -1.16 -12.63
C VAL A 95 8.53 -2.06 -12.30
N THR A 96 8.76 -3.35 -12.12
CA THR A 96 7.68 -4.32 -11.87
C THR A 96 7.05 -4.10 -10.48
N PRO A 97 5.74 -3.81 -10.40
CA PRO A 97 5.04 -3.74 -9.11
C PRO A 97 5.05 -5.09 -8.41
N ASN A 98 5.41 -5.08 -7.12
CA ASN A 98 5.36 -6.27 -6.28
C ASN A 98 4.07 -6.31 -5.44
N THR A 99 3.86 -7.40 -4.70
CA THR A 99 2.69 -7.57 -3.82
C THR A 99 2.49 -6.39 -2.86
N ARG A 100 3.58 -5.79 -2.37
CA ARG A 100 3.51 -4.61 -1.50
C ARG A 100 2.92 -3.40 -2.23
N ALA A 101 3.31 -3.14 -3.47
CA ALA A 101 2.75 -2.04 -4.28
C ALA A 101 1.23 -2.20 -4.46
N PHE A 102 0.78 -3.41 -4.79
CA PHE A 102 -0.65 -3.70 -4.95
C PHE A 102 -1.42 -3.57 -3.63
N ASN A 103 -0.89 -4.07 -2.51
CA ASN A 103 -1.52 -3.91 -1.20
C ASN A 103 -1.68 -2.43 -0.81
N ILE A 104 -0.69 -1.59 -1.11
CA ILE A 104 -0.78 -0.14 -0.89
C ILE A 104 -1.90 0.47 -1.74
N VAL A 105 -1.99 0.09 -3.02
CA VAL A 105 -3.02 0.57 -3.96
C VAL A 105 -4.42 0.18 -3.50
N ILE A 106 -4.60 -1.07 -3.08
CA ILE A 106 -5.88 -1.61 -2.61
C ILE A 106 -6.33 -0.86 -1.35
N ARG A 107 -5.43 -0.68 -0.38
CA ARG A 107 -5.71 0.12 0.82
C ARG A 107 -6.05 1.58 0.47
N ALA A 108 -5.36 2.18 -0.50
CA ALA A 108 -5.63 3.54 -0.94
C ALA A 108 -7.01 3.66 -1.61
N LEU A 109 -7.39 2.69 -2.46
CA LEU A 109 -8.71 2.64 -3.09
C LEU A 109 -9.82 2.46 -2.04
N CYS A 110 -9.62 1.57 -1.07
CA CYS A 110 -10.59 1.32 -0.01
C CYS A 110 -10.82 2.57 0.86
N SER A 111 -9.75 3.21 1.32
CA SER A 111 -9.83 4.47 2.08
C SER A 111 -10.41 5.62 1.25
N GLY A 112 -10.26 5.60 -0.07
CA GLY A 112 -10.91 6.53 -1.00
C GLY A 112 -12.37 6.21 -1.33
N GLY A 113 -12.97 5.19 -0.71
CA GLY A 113 -14.34 4.74 -0.99
C GLY A 113 -14.52 4.07 -2.36
N LYS A 114 -13.43 3.69 -3.03
CA LYS A 114 -13.42 3.07 -4.37
C LYS A 114 -13.36 1.55 -4.28
N LEU A 115 -14.23 0.99 -3.44
CA LEU A 115 -14.24 -0.43 -3.11
C LEU A 115 -14.44 -1.32 -4.34
N SER A 116 -15.40 -1.02 -5.21
CA SER A 116 -15.61 -1.79 -6.45
C SER A 116 -14.35 -1.87 -7.33
N ILE A 117 -13.56 -0.78 -7.39
CA ILE A 117 -12.29 -0.76 -8.12
C ILE A 117 -11.24 -1.60 -7.39
N ALA A 118 -11.16 -1.47 -6.06
CA ALA A 118 -10.23 -2.26 -5.24
C ALA A 118 -10.42 -3.77 -5.44
N ARG A 119 -11.68 -4.24 -5.48
CA ARG A 119 -12.01 -5.64 -5.80
C ARG A 119 -11.65 -6.03 -7.23
N GLY A 120 -11.87 -5.14 -8.19
CA GLY A 120 -11.43 -5.37 -9.58
C GLY A 120 -9.92 -5.60 -9.70
N VAL A 121 -9.11 -4.88 -8.89
CA VAL A 121 -7.66 -5.06 -8.84
C VAL A 121 -7.28 -6.45 -8.28
N VAL A 122 -7.94 -6.92 -7.22
CA VAL A 122 -7.65 -8.24 -6.61
C VAL A 122 -7.94 -9.39 -7.57
N ARG A 123 -8.99 -9.29 -8.38
CA ARG A 123 -9.36 -10.34 -9.36
C ARG A 123 -8.46 -10.34 -10.61
N ASN A 124 -7.54 -9.39 -10.74
CA ASN A 124 -6.63 -9.36 -11.88
C ASN A 124 -5.58 -10.49 -11.73
N PRO A 125 -5.44 -11.39 -12.71
CA PRO A 125 -4.50 -12.51 -12.62
C PRO A 125 -3.03 -12.11 -12.40
N GLY A 126 -2.66 -10.87 -12.75
CA GLY A 126 -1.32 -10.33 -12.51
C GLY A 126 -1.05 -9.88 -11.07
N VAL A 127 -2.05 -9.93 -10.19
CA VAL A 127 -1.94 -9.52 -8.79
C VAL A 127 -1.93 -10.75 -7.90
N SER A 128 -0.80 -11.01 -7.24
CA SER A 128 -0.73 -12.03 -6.19
C SER A 128 -1.34 -11.48 -4.91
N ALA A 129 -2.64 -11.69 -4.73
CA ALA A 129 -3.36 -11.37 -3.51
C ALA A 129 -2.87 -12.25 -2.34
N ASN A 130 -2.83 -11.70 -1.14
CA ASN A 130 -2.48 -12.42 0.07
C ASN A 130 -3.45 -12.11 1.21
N VAL A 131 -3.22 -12.68 2.39
CA VAL A 131 -4.07 -12.47 3.57
C VAL A 131 -4.28 -10.99 3.90
N VAL A 132 -3.25 -10.15 3.76
CA VAL A 132 -3.33 -8.70 4.00
C VAL A 132 -4.27 -8.04 2.99
N THR A 133 -4.25 -8.48 1.73
CA THR A 133 -5.14 -8.01 0.68
C THR A 133 -6.60 -8.25 1.03
N TYR A 134 -6.95 -9.50 1.33
CA TYR A 134 -8.32 -9.90 1.65
C TYR A 134 -8.81 -9.26 2.94
N ASN A 135 -7.99 -9.23 3.99
CA ASN A 135 -8.34 -8.58 5.25
C ASN A 135 -8.61 -7.10 5.10
N THR A 136 -7.83 -6.42 4.26
CA THR A 136 -8.10 -5.01 3.95
C THR A 136 -9.49 -4.89 3.34
N LEU A 137 -9.82 -5.66 2.30
CA LEU A 137 -11.15 -5.58 1.69
C LEU A 137 -12.27 -5.93 2.69
N ILE A 138 -12.16 -7.06 3.38
CA ILE A 138 -13.15 -7.53 4.36
C ILE A 138 -13.40 -6.47 5.43
N HIS A 139 -12.36 -5.87 6.00
CA HIS A 139 -12.48 -4.80 6.98
C HIS A 139 -13.28 -3.61 6.41
N TYR A 140 -12.94 -3.15 5.21
CA TYR A 140 -13.64 -2.00 4.63
C TYR A 140 -15.10 -2.29 4.25
N TRP A 141 -15.39 -3.45 3.65
CA TRP A 141 -16.77 -3.83 3.33
C TRP A 141 -17.62 -4.05 4.59
N PHE A 142 -17.05 -4.68 5.62
CA PHE A 142 -17.76 -4.94 6.86
C PHE A 142 -18.11 -3.66 7.63
N HIS A 143 -17.13 -2.77 7.83
CA HIS A 143 -17.31 -1.58 8.67
C HIS A 143 -17.96 -0.41 7.91
N TYR A 144 -17.64 -0.21 6.63
CA TYR A 144 -18.06 0.98 5.88
C TYR A 144 -19.24 0.72 4.93
N CYS A 145 -19.29 -0.44 4.26
CA CYS A 145 -20.45 -0.79 3.43
C CYS A 145 -21.55 -1.52 4.21
N ARG A 146 -21.20 -2.17 5.33
CA ARG A 146 -22.08 -3.07 6.10
C ARG A 146 -22.70 -4.19 5.26
N ASP A 147 -22.08 -4.52 4.13
CA ASP A 147 -22.53 -5.56 3.21
C ASP A 147 -21.91 -6.90 3.59
N LEU A 148 -22.66 -7.70 4.36
CA LEU A 148 -22.20 -9.02 4.82
C LEU A 148 -22.11 -10.02 3.66
N HIS A 149 -22.95 -9.89 2.63
CA HIS A 149 -22.91 -10.81 1.50
C HIS A 149 -21.56 -10.70 0.78
N GLU A 150 -21.08 -9.48 0.55
CA GLU A 150 -19.77 -9.29 -0.07
C GLU A 150 -18.62 -9.73 0.83
N VAL A 151 -18.73 -9.56 2.15
CA VAL A 151 -17.75 -10.08 3.12
C VAL A 151 -17.64 -11.60 3.02
N TRP A 152 -18.77 -12.32 3.04
CA TRP A 152 -18.78 -13.78 2.90
C TRP A 152 -18.21 -14.24 1.55
N ARG A 153 -18.52 -13.51 0.48
CA ARG A 153 -17.98 -13.80 -0.84
C ARG A 153 -16.46 -13.64 -0.88
N LEU A 154 -15.90 -12.62 -0.26
CA LEU A 154 -14.45 -12.42 -0.14
C LEU A 154 -13.77 -13.53 0.67
N ILE A 155 -14.42 -14.04 1.72
CA ILE A 155 -13.91 -15.18 2.50
C ILE A 155 -13.91 -16.46 1.66
N SER A 156 -14.95 -16.69 0.86
CA SER A 156 -15.00 -17.82 -0.07
C SER A 156 -13.93 -17.72 -1.17
N ASP A 157 -13.71 -16.53 -1.74
CA ASP A 157 -12.64 -16.28 -2.71
C ASP A 157 -11.26 -16.63 -2.09
N MET A 158 -11.03 -16.18 -0.85
CA MET A 158 -9.80 -16.44 -0.09
C MET A 158 -9.55 -17.94 0.13
N ALA A 159 -10.60 -18.71 0.44
CA ALA A 159 -10.53 -20.16 0.58
C ALA A 159 -10.25 -20.86 -0.76
N ALA A 160 -10.87 -20.40 -1.86
CA ALA A 160 -10.62 -20.93 -3.20
C ALA A 160 -9.17 -20.71 -3.66
N GLU A 161 -8.56 -19.60 -3.27
CA GLU A 161 -7.16 -19.28 -3.51
C GLU A 161 -6.19 -19.95 -2.51
N LYS A 162 -6.71 -20.79 -1.60
CA LYS A 162 -5.95 -21.49 -0.54
C LYS A 162 -5.21 -20.54 0.41
N ILE A 163 -5.75 -19.35 0.63
CA ILE A 163 -5.23 -18.38 1.59
C ILE A 163 -5.97 -18.59 2.91
N ALA A 164 -5.24 -18.87 3.99
CA ALA A 164 -5.84 -19.13 5.30
C ALA A 164 -6.30 -17.82 5.97
N PRO A 165 -7.56 -17.74 6.46
CA PRO A 165 -8.04 -16.65 7.33
C PRO A 165 -7.11 -16.45 8.53
N ASP A 166 -6.83 -15.20 8.92
CA ASP A 166 -6.12 -14.89 10.15
C ASP A 166 -7.07 -14.43 11.26
N GLU A 167 -6.53 -14.07 12.42
CA GLU A 167 -7.29 -13.62 13.59
C GLU A 167 -8.21 -12.42 13.27
N VAL A 168 -7.77 -11.51 12.39
CA VAL A 168 -8.56 -10.35 11.97
C VAL A 168 -9.75 -10.79 11.12
N THR A 169 -9.54 -11.76 10.21
CA THR A 169 -10.63 -12.37 9.44
C THR A 169 -11.65 -13.04 10.36
N CYS A 170 -11.19 -13.87 11.29
CA CYS A 170 -12.04 -14.60 12.23
C CYS A 170 -12.85 -13.68 13.14
N THR A 171 -12.22 -12.61 13.65
CA THR A 171 -12.91 -11.60 14.47
C THR A 171 -14.03 -10.93 13.66
N THR A 172 -13.77 -10.58 12.40
CA THR A 172 -14.78 -9.98 11.51
C THR A 172 -15.93 -10.95 11.22
N ILE A 173 -15.63 -12.24 11.03
CA ILE A 173 -16.64 -13.31 10.85
C ILE A 173 -17.53 -13.43 12.08
N VAL A 174 -16.94 -13.53 13.27
CA VAL A 174 -17.69 -13.65 14.53
C VAL A 174 -18.59 -12.44 14.74
N HIS A 175 -18.06 -11.23 14.56
CA HIS A 175 -18.87 -10.01 14.66
C HIS A 175 -20.00 -9.97 13.61
N GLY A 176 -19.75 -10.46 12.39
CA GLY A 176 -20.78 -10.56 11.34
C GLY A 176 -21.88 -11.54 11.68
N LEU A 177 -21.54 -12.72 12.19
CA LEU A 177 -22.48 -13.75 12.62
C LEU A 177 -23.34 -13.29 13.81
N CYS A 178 -22.74 -12.64 14.81
CA CYS A 178 -23.48 -12.09 15.94
C CYS A 178 -24.47 -10.99 15.51
N ARG A 179 -24.15 -10.22 14.47
CA ARG A 179 -25.03 -9.15 13.97
C ARG A 179 -26.14 -9.65 13.05
N ASP A 180 -25.93 -10.77 12.35
CA ASP A 180 -26.92 -11.40 11.46
C ASP A 180 -27.96 -12.25 12.22
N GLY A 181 -27.87 -12.32 13.56
CA GLY A 181 -28.83 -13.05 14.40
C GLY A 181 -28.82 -14.57 14.20
N LYS A 182 -27.85 -15.12 13.46
CA LYS A 182 -27.71 -16.57 13.24
C LYS A 182 -26.97 -17.21 14.42
N TYR A 183 -27.63 -17.23 15.58
CA TYR A 183 -27.15 -17.97 16.75
C TYR A 183 -27.32 -19.50 16.60
N ASP A 184 -28.14 -19.98 15.65
CA ASP A 184 -28.56 -21.39 15.60
C ASP A 184 -27.80 -22.31 14.65
N THR A 185 -26.88 -21.81 13.80
CA THR A 185 -26.11 -22.67 12.88
C THR A 185 -24.75 -23.11 13.42
N ALA A 186 -24.31 -22.57 14.57
CA ALA A 186 -23.01 -22.90 15.17
C ALA A 186 -23.10 -23.94 16.31
N THR A 187 -24.29 -24.32 16.77
CA THR A 187 -24.49 -25.26 17.88
C THR A 187 -25.01 -26.64 17.46
N ARG A 188 -25.13 -26.93 16.16
CA ARG A 188 -25.72 -28.18 15.64
C ARG A 188 -24.73 -29.27 15.21
N ASN A 189 -23.46 -29.19 15.63
CA ASN A 189 -22.47 -30.26 15.44
C ASN A 189 -21.67 -30.54 16.72
N TYR A 190 -22.37 -30.81 17.82
CA TYR A 190 -21.88 -31.64 18.93
C TYR A 190 -22.98 -32.60 19.37
#